data_AF-A0A8C2IXA4-F1
#
_entry.id   AF-A0A8C2IXA4-F1
#
_cell.length_a   1.000
_cell.length_b   1.000
_cell.length_c   1.000
_cell.angle_alpha   90.00
_cell.angle_beta   90.00
_cell.angle_gamma   90.00
#
_symmetry.space_group_name_H-M   'P 1'
#
loop_
_entity.id
_entity.type
_entity.pdbx_description
1 polymer ?
#
loop_
_entity_poly.entity_id
_entity_poly.type
_entity_poly.pdbx_seq_one_letter_code
_entity_poly.pdbx_strand_id
1 'polypeptide(L)'
;MKASGTLREYKVVGRLLPSAKNPAPPLYRMRIFAPNHVVAKSRFWYFVSQLRKMKKASGEIVYCGLVRIGLFGSRMGFGVNSLFLIGIC
;
A
#
# COMPACT_ATOMS: atom_id res chain seq x y z
N MET A 1 0.74 -1.44 16.50
CA MET A 1 1.77 -0.62 15.80
C MET A 1 1.88 0.71 16.53
N LYS A 2 3.07 1.10 17.02
CA LYS A 2 3.29 2.46 17.57
C LYS A 2 3.21 3.46 16.42
N ALA A 3 2.16 4.27 16.38
CA ALA A 3 2.08 5.43 15.50
C ALA A 3 2.84 6.59 16.17
N SER A 4 4.17 6.49 16.23
CA SER A 4 5.02 7.58 16.68
C SER A 4 5.65 8.23 15.44
N GLY A 5 5.21 9.44 15.10
CA GLY A 5 5.82 10.29 14.07
C GLY A 5 4.87 10.77 12.96
N THR A 6 5.31 11.79 12.22
CA THR A 6 4.63 12.34 11.03
C THR A 6 4.52 11.25 9.96
N LEU A 7 3.29 10.84 9.64
CA LEU A 7 3.03 9.87 8.60
C LEU A 7 3.24 10.50 7.22
N ARG A 8 4.00 9.81 6.37
CA ARG A 8 4.18 10.17 4.96
C ARG A 8 3.30 9.29 4.10
N GLU A 9 2.82 9.85 3.02
CA GLU A 9 2.05 9.11 2.04
C GLU A 9 2.96 8.42 1.03
N TYR A 10 2.79 7.11 0.88
CA TYR A 10 3.46 6.30 -0.12
C TYR A 10 2.46 5.70 -1.09
N LYS A 11 2.75 5.83 -2.38
CA LYS A 11 2.11 5.06 -3.45
C LYS A 11 2.91 3.79 -3.67
N VAL A 12 2.30 2.65 -3.38
CA VAL A 12 2.91 1.33 -3.59
C VAL A 12 2.14 0.62 -4.70
N VAL A 13 2.87 0.09 -5.67
CA VAL A 13 2.34 -0.72 -6.77
C VAL A 13 3.03 -2.07 -6.75
N GLY A 14 2.24 -3.14 -6.79
CA GLY A 14 2.74 -4.51 -6.87
C GLY A 14 1.96 -5.34 -7.88
N ARG A 15 2.59 -6.40 -8.36
CA ARG A 15 1.98 -7.38 -9.28
C ARG A 15 2.33 -8.79 -8.84
N LEU A 16 1.57 -9.75 -9.31
CA LEU A 16 1.95 -11.16 -9.22
C LEU A 16 3.10 -11.44 -10.19
N LEU A 17 3.91 -12.47 -9.92
CA LEU A 17 4.90 -12.92 -10.89
C LEU A 17 4.20 -13.47 -12.14
N PRO A 18 4.70 -13.15 -13.35
CA PRO A 18 4.18 -13.73 -14.57
C PRO A 18 4.40 -15.26 -14.54
N SER A 19 3.37 -16.02 -14.88
CA SER A 19 3.43 -17.48 -14.95
C SER A 19 2.85 -17.94 -16.29
N ALA A 20 3.17 -19.16 -16.73
CA ALA A 20 2.68 -19.72 -18.00
C ALA A 20 1.15 -19.67 -18.13
N LYS A 21 0.43 -19.71 -17.00
CA LYS A 21 -1.04 -19.61 -16.96
C LYS A 21 -1.58 -18.18 -17.06
N ASN A 22 -0.79 -17.17 -16.66
CA ASN A 22 -1.18 -15.76 -16.64
C ASN A 22 0.04 -14.90 -17.01
N PRO A 23 0.26 -14.64 -18.31
CA PRO A 23 1.45 -13.92 -18.79
C PRO A 23 1.42 -12.44 -18.41
N ALA A 24 0.25 -11.85 -18.22
CA ALA A 24 0.07 -10.43 -17.86
C ALA A 24 -0.78 -10.28 -16.58
N PRO A 25 -0.19 -10.45 -15.39
CA PRO A 25 -0.92 -10.27 -14.14
C PRO A 25 -1.31 -8.80 -13.92
N PRO A 26 -2.50 -8.53 -13.34
CA PRO A 26 -2.96 -7.17 -13.08
C PRO A 26 -2.06 -6.46 -12.07
N LEU A 27 -1.88 -5.15 -12.26
CA LEU A 27 -1.14 -4.29 -11.34
C LEU A 27 -2.07 -3.75 -10.25
N TYR A 28 -1.66 -3.90 -8.99
CA TYR A 28 -2.39 -3.40 -7.83
C TYR A 28 -1.70 -2.17 -7.26
N ARG A 29 -2.45 -1.07 -7.13
CA ARG A 29 -1.98 0.21 -6.58
C ARG A 29 -2.68 0.49 -5.26
N MET A 30 -1.92 0.87 -4.24
CA MET A 30 -2.46 1.29 -2.94
C MET A 30 -1.75 2.53 -2.41
N ARG A 31 -2.50 3.38 -1.70
CA ARG A 31 -1.99 4.54 -0.96
C ARG A 31 -1.83 4.14 0.50
N ILE A 32 -0.62 4.28 1.04
CA ILE A 32 -0.27 3.82 2.38
C ILE A 32 0.36 4.96 3.15
N PHE A 33 -0.18 5.24 4.33
CA PHE A 33 0.39 6.18 5.27
C PHE A 33 1.32 5.44 6.22
N ALA A 34 2.61 5.79 6.17
CA ALA A 34 3.65 5.16 6.97
C ALA A 34 4.77 6.17 7.27
N PRO A 35 5.55 5.98 8.36
CA PRO A 35 6.73 6.82 8.59
C PRO A 35 7.81 6.55 7.53
N ASN A 36 8.04 5.27 7.22
CA ASN A 36 9.14 4.82 6.37
C ASN A 36 8.64 3.95 5.21
N HIS A 37 9.39 3.95 4.11
CA HIS A 37 9.10 3.12 2.92
C HIS A 37 9.11 1.61 3.22
N VAL A 38 9.92 1.14 4.18
CA VAL A 38 9.94 -0.26 4.63
C VAL A 38 8.60 -0.65 5.27
N VAL A 39 8.08 0.21 6.15
CA VAL A 39 6.78 0.01 6.79
C VAL A 39 5.67 0.07 5.75
N ALA A 40 5.76 0.96 4.77
CA ALA A 40 4.81 1.03 3.65
C ALA A 40 4.77 -0.30 2.86
N LYS A 41 5.92 -0.85 2.47
CA LYS A 41 6.00 -2.15 1.77
C LYS A 41 5.41 -3.29 2.60
N SER A 42 5.66 -3.32 3.91
CA SER A 42 5.09 -4.33 4.80
C SER A 42 3.56 -4.23 4.87
N ARG A 43 3.02 -3.02 5.03
CA ARG A 43 1.57 -2.78 5.03
C ARG A 43 0.93 -3.14 3.70
N PHE A 44 1.61 -2.89 2.58
CA PHE A 44 1.13 -3.30 1.27
C PHE A 44 0.86 -4.81 1.23
N TRP A 45 1.85 -5.62 1.60
CA TRP A 45 1.70 -7.08 1.63
C TRP A 45 0.63 -7.55 2.60
N TYR A 46 0.51 -6.91 3.77
CA TYR A 46 -0.53 -7.22 4.74
C TYR A 46 -1.93 -7.08 4.12
N PHE A 47 -2.26 -5.90 3.58
CA PHE A 47 -3.60 -5.67 2.99
C PHE A 47 -3.83 -6.48 1.72
N VAL A 48 -2.82 -6.61 0.87
CA VAL A 48 -2.91 -7.38 -0.38
C VAL A 48 -3.15 -8.88 -0.12
N SER A 49 -2.58 -9.42 0.95
CA SER A 49 -2.82 -10.80 1.35
C SER A 49 -4.27 -11.04 1.80
N GLN A 50 -4.89 -10.05 2.44
CA GLN A 50 -6.30 -10.13 2.85
C GLN A 50 -7.26 -9.96 1.67
N LEU A 51 -6.97 -9.02 0.76
CA LEU A 51 -7.88 -8.70 -0.36
C LEU A 51 -7.79 -9.69 -1.52
N ARG A 52 -6.57 -10.13 -1.88
CA ARG A 52 -6.32 -10.92 -3.10
C ARG A 52 -5.61 -12.24 -2.85
N LYS A 53 -5.41 -12.63 -1.59
CA LYS A 53 -4.68 -13.85 -1.19
C LYS A 53 -3.27 -13.95 -1.82
N MET A 54 -2.70 -12.82 -2.24
CA MET A 54 -1.37 -12.77 -2.83
C MET A 54 -0.33 -12.68 -1.72
N LYS A 55 0.75 -13.46 -1.86
CA LYS A 55 1.85 -13.52 -0.90
C LYS A 55 3.06 -12.76 -1.44
N LYS A 56 3.91 -12.30 -0.52
CA LYS A 56 5.20 -11.68 -0.86
C LYS A 56 6.09 -12.59 -1.72
N ALA A 57 5.98 -13.91 -1.56
CA ALA A 57 6.74 -14.88 -2.36
C ALA A 57 6.23 -15.00 -3.81
N SER A 58 4.94 -14.76 -4.05
CA SER A 58 4.31 -14.95 -5.36
C SER A 58 4.21 -13.67 -6.18
N GLY A 59 4.72 -12.55 -5.66
CA GLY A 59 4.60 -11.26 -6.32
C GLY A 59 5.77 -10.35 -6.03
N GLU A 60 5.82 -9.26 -6.78
CA GLU A 60 6.89 -8.27 -6.71
C GLU A 60 6.30 -6.86 -6.55
N ILE A 61 7.05 -6.00 -5.87
CA ILE A 61 6.71 -4.57 -5.78
C ILE A 61 7.39 -3.89 -6.96
N VAL A 62 6.59 -3.39 -7.90
CA VAL A 62 7.04 -2.68 -9.10
C VAL A 62 7.46 -1.25 -8.76
N TYR A 63 6.71 -0.60 -7.85
CA TYR A 63 6.96 0.80 -7.50
C TYR A 63 6.65 1.07 -6.03
N CYS A 64 7.49 1.86 -5.37
CA CYS A 64 7.24 2.43 -4.06
C CYS A 64 7.79 3.85 -4.05
N GLY A 65 6.91 4.85 -4.00
CA GLY A 65 7.31 6.25 -4.06
C GLY A 65 6.48 7.11 -3.11
N LEU A 66 7.11 8.17 -2.61
CA LEU A 66 6.44 9.21 -1.83
C LEU A 66 5.49 9.99 -2.74
N VAL A 67 4.26 10.22 -2.29
CA VAL A 67 3.34 11.12 -2.95
C VAL A 67 3.49 12.49 -2.30
N ARG A 68 3.99 13.49 -3.03
CA ARG A 68 3.87 14.88 -2.58
C ARG A 68 2.39 15.23 -2.65
N ILE A 69 1.78 15.48 -1.49
CA ILE A 69 0.43 16.01 -1.40
C ILE A 69 0.49 17.43 -1.99
N GLY A 70 0.18 17.55 -3.27
CA GLY A 70 -0.21 18.82 -3.87
C GLY A 70 -1.62 19.12 -3.42
N LEU A 71 -1.78 20.02 -2.43
CA LEU A 71 -3.01 20.75 -2.12
C LEU A 71 -4.32 19.95 -2.01
N PHE A 72 -4.31 18.71 -1.51
CA PHE A 72 -5.54 18.12 -0.95
C PHE A 72 -5.67 18.55 0.51
N GLY A 73 -6.04 19.82 0.69
CA GLY A 73 -6.47 20.38 1.96
C GLY A 73 -7.77 19.71 2.39
N SER A 74 -7.67 18.60 3.10
CA SER A 74 -8.80 18.04 3.87
C SER A 74 -8.22 17.27 5.04
N ARG A 75 -7.98 18.01 6.14
CA ARG A 75 -8.28 17.65 7.52
C ARG A 75 -8.75 16.19 7.69
N MET A 76 -7.85 15.21 7.58
CA MET A 76 -8.21 13.83 7.85
C MET A 76 -7.98 13.60 9.34
N GLY A 77 -8.98 14.00 10.11
CA GLY A 77 -9.12 13.62 11.51
C GLY A 77 -9.31 12.11 11.58
N PHE A 78 -8.20 11.37 11.59
CA PHE A 78 -8.24 9.94 11.86
C PHE A 78 -8.35 9.74 13.37
N GLY A 79 -9.58 9.61 13.84
CA GLY A 79 -9.86 8.80 15.02
C GLY A 79 -9.19 7.44 14.82
N VAL A 80 -8.31 7.10 15.75
CA VAL A 80 -7.47 5.90 15.77
C VAL A 80 -8.30 4.63 15.82
N ASN A 81 -8.85 4.19 14.68
CA ASN A 81 -9.40 2.85 14.54
C ASN A 81 -8.64 2.10 13.44
N SER A 82 -7.94 1.07 13.89
CA SER A 82 -6.88 0.28 13.28
C SER A 82 -7.20 -0.45 11.96
N LEU A 83 -8.27 -0.09 11.23
CA LEU A 83 -8.77 -0.88 10.08
C LEU A 83 -9.11 -0.09 8.82
N PHE A 84 -9.23 1.24 8.85
CA PHE A 84 -9.69 2.01 7.69
C PHE A 84 -8.54 2.76 7.01
N LEU A 85 -7.85 2.07 6.11
CA LEU A 85 -7.16 2.71 4.99
C LEU A 85 -7.29 1.87 3.71
N ILE A 86 -8.46 1.24 3.57
CA ILE A 86 -8.96 0.73 2.30
C ILE A 86 -9.77 1.87 1.69
N GLY A 87 -9.07 2.95 1.33
CA GLY A 87 -9.61 3.96 0.41
C GLY A 87 -9.49 3.40 -1.00
N ILE A 88 -10.33 2.41 -1.32
CA ILE A 88 -10.74 2.15 -2.69
C ILE A 88 -11.61 3.35 -3.06
N CYS A 89 -11.07 4.25 -3.88
CA CYS A 89 -11.89 4.98 -4.83
C CYS A 89 -12.26 4.02 -5.95
#